data_AF-A0A5J5IUW9-F1
#
_entry.id   AF-A0A5J5IUW9-F1
#
_cell.length_a   1.000
_cell.length_b   1.000
_cell.length_c   1.000
_cell.angle_alpha   90.00
_cell.angle_beta   90.00
_cell.angle_gamma   90.00
#
_symmetry.space_group_name_H-M   'P 1'
#
loop_
_entity.id
_entity.type
_entity.pdbx_description
1 polymer ?
#
loop_
_entity_poly.entity_id
_entity_poly.type
_entity_poly.pdbx_seq_one_letter_code
_entity_poly.pdbx_strand_id
1 'polypeptide(L)'
;MSPRRAGATLITASVVAGVAAAAFLTTSGWWGLVAAVVLSASMAGVGLGVACTTRTTWGAEPAAVEPDAAVRIRRSRRTALVTGFVVIVSSLGSLTMVAVATVVGGLGPASVSLTIVTAAGIITGVTLIRFGRSRSLPDGDTEPALGADSSDDSGWRRVSRRDPVTIALYSAPVLVLVAYLLLQVVRLPGELAGGRAVGFVVSAAVAMGVLVGGAAWAFRRYPEVWVDERRSLIRIRDDEIVWADLVSAQVSAMRVWPGSPRTVFLTLATSDGRRVPLPVRRRDRLVMTPDERELVARVVHASSIEVPRAPEDPEGRFSRYNFPTHVGREDAARLIAKPPRADEDLPIAYG
;
A
#
# COMPACT_ATOMS: atom_id res chain seq x y z
N MET A 1 21.35 -21.15 24.43
CA MET A 1 20.01 -21.24 23.78
C MET A 1 20.03 -20.39 22.51
N SER A 2 19.57 -20.91 21.35
CA SER A 2 19.57 -20.12 20.11
C SER A 2 18.55 -18.97 20.18
N PRO A 3 18.79 -17.82 19.53
CA PRO A 3 17.84 -16.69 19.52
C PRO A 3 16.44 -17.09 19.06
N ARG A 4 16.38 -18.04 18.12
CA ARG A 4 15.14 -18.65 17.64
C ARG A 4 14.34 -19.37 18.72
N ARG A 5 15.01 -20.22 19.51
CA ARG A 5 14.33 -20.94 20.60
C ARG A 5 13.89 -19.97 21.70
N ALA A 6 14.76 -19.03 22.08
CA ALA A 6 14.45 -18.01 23.10
C ALA A 6 13.28 -17.11 22.68
N GLY A 7 13.26 -16.69 21.41
CA GLY A 7 12.16 -15.92 20.85
C GLY A 7 10.85 -16.69 20.82
N ALA A 8 10.88 -17.97 20.40
CA ALA A 8 9.69 -18.81 20.38
C ALA A 8 9.12 -19.03 21.79
N THR A 9 9.97 -19.30 22.79
CA THR A 9 9.53 -19.44 24.19
C THR A 9 8.94 -18.15 24.74
N LEU A 10 9.54 -17.00 24.41
CA LEU A 10 9.04 -15.70 24.85
C LEU A 10 7.69 -15.36 24.22
N ILE A 11 7.49 -15.67 22.93
CA ILE A 11 6.20 -15.51 22.25
C ILE A 11 5.14 -16.35 22.96
N THR A 12 5.39 -17.65 23.18
CA THR A 12 4.40 -18.54 23.81
C THR A 12 4.05 -18.08 25.22
N ALA A 13 5.06 -17.77 26.06
CA ALA A 13 4.84 -17.29 27.42
C ALA A 13 4.04 -15.98 27.43
N SER A 14 4.35 -15.05 26.52
CA SER A 14 3.67 -13.77 26.42
C SER A 14 2.21 -13.95 25.96
N VAL A 15 1.94 -14.80 24.96
CA VAL A 15 0.56 -15.07 24.51
C VAL A 15 -0.28 -15.67 25.65
N VAL A 16 0.27 -16.64 26.39
CA VAL A 16 -0.44 -17.24 27.55
C VAL A 16 -0.73 -16.19 28.62
N ALA A 17 0.25 -15.36 28.97
CA ALA A 17 0.08 -14.29 29.94
C ALA A 17 -0.95 -13.24 29.48
N GLY A 18 -0.94 -12.88 28.19
CA GLY A 18 -1.89 -11.93 27.61
C GLY A 18 -3.33 -12.45 27.60
N VAL A 19 -3.53 -13.73 27.26
CA VAL A 19 -4.85 -14.38 27.31
C VAL A 19 -5.37 -14.46 28.74
N ALA A 20 -4.51 -14.84 29.69
CA ALA A 20 -4.87 -14.87 31.11
C ALA A 20 -5.26 -13.47 31.61
N ALA A 21 -4.44 -12.45 31.33
CA ALA A 21 -4.71 -11.07 31.71
C ALA A 21 -6.02 -10.53 31.10
N ALA A 22 -6.34 -10.90 29.86
CA ALA A 22 -7.58 -10.48 29.21
C ALA A 22 -8.84 -10.95 29.96
N ALA A 23 -8.80 -12.12 30.62
CA ALA A 23 -9.90 -12.62 31.43
C ALA A 23 -10.13 -11.79 32.71
N PHE A 24 -9.09 -11.14 33.23
CA PHE A 24 -9.16 -10.32 34.45
C PHE A 24 -9.39 -8.83 34.17
N LEU A 25 -9.38 -8.39 32.91
CA LEU A 25 -9.63 -6.98 32.56
C LEU A 25 -11.05 -6.50 32.92
N THR A 26 -12.01 -7.40 33.07
CA THR A 26 -13.39 -7.09 33.49
C THR A 26 -13.53 -6.94 35.01
N THR A 27 -12.50 -7.30 35.79
CA THR A 27 -12.53 -7.17 37.25
C THR A 27 -12.31 -5.71 37.67
N SER A 28 -13.21 -5.16 38.47
CA SER A 28 -13.09 -3.80 38.99
C SER A 28 -11.96 -3.70 40.02
N GLY A 29 -11.28 -2.55 40.07
CA GLY A 29 -10.25 -2.26 41.07
C GLY A 29 -8.83 -2.59 40.61
N TRP A 30 -7.95 -2.90 41.55
CA TRP A 30 -6.51 -3.04 41.30
C TRP A 30 -6.15 -4.23 40.39
N TRP A 31 -6.97 -5.28 40.36
CA TRP A 31 -6.79 -6.44 39.48
C TRP A 31 -6.93 -6.08 38.00
N GLY A 32 -7.84 -5.19 37.63
CA GLY A 32 -7.96 -4.68 36.26
C GLY A 32 -6.72 -3.88 35.83
N LEU A 33 -6.11 -3.11 36.74
CA LEU A 33 -4.84 -2.41 36.47
C LEU A 33 -3.68 -3.39 36.26
N VAL A 34 -3.56 -4.41 37.11
CA VAL A 34 -2.54 -5.47 36.95
C VAL A 34 -2.75 -6.20 35.63
N ALA A 35 -3.99 -6.52 35.28
CA ALA A 35 -4.33 -7.14 34.00
C ALA A 35 -3.91 -6.26 32.81
N ALA A 36 -4.17 -4.95 32.85
CA ALA A 36 -3.73 -4.03 31.80
C ALA A 36 -2.20 -3.97 31.66
N VAL A 37 -1.45 -3.94 32.77
CA VAL A 37 0.02 -3.96 32.77
C VAL A 37 0.56 -5.27 32.20
N VAL A 38 0.03 -6.42 32.63
CA VAL A 38 0.42 -7.73 32.12
C VAL A 38 0.10 -7.84 30.62
N LEU A 39 -1.04 -7.32 30.19
CA LEU A 39 -1.41 -7.31 28.77
C LEU A 39 -0.46 -6.45 27.93
N SER A 40 -0.07 -5.26 28.42
CA SER A 40 0.96 -4.44 27.78
C SER A 40 2.32 -5.15 27.72
N ALA A 41 2.77 -5.72 28.84
CA ALA A 41 4.02 -6.47 28.92
C ALA A 41 4.02 -7.70 28.00
N SER A 42 2.87 -8.36 27.86
CA SER A 42 2.71 -9.47 26.92
C SER A 42 2.87 -9.04 25.47
N MET A 43 2.33 -7.88 25.08
CA MET A 43 2.51 -7.35 23.72
C MET A 43 3.96 -6.98 23.43
N ALA A 44 4.65 -6.37 24.41
CA ALA A 44 6.08 -6.11 24.32
C ALA A 44 6.89 -7.42 24.21
N GLY A 45 6.53 -8.43 25.01
CA GLY A 45 7.16 -9.74 24.99
C GLY A 45 6.98 -10.49 23.67
N VAL A 46 5.80 -10.42 23.04
CA VAL A 46 5.58 -10.95 21.68
C VAL A 46 6.46 -10.21 20.68
N GLY A 47 6.48 -8.87 20.70
CA GLY A 47 7.31 -8.07 19.79
C GLY A 47 8.80 -8.41 19.90
N LEU A 48 9.31 -8.49 21.13
CA LEU A 48 10.70 -8.84 21.42
C LEU A 48 11.01 -10.30 21.06
N GLY A 49 10.06 -11.22 21.30
CA GLY A 49 10.17 -12.61 20.93
C GLY A 49 10.28 -12.80 19.42
N VAL A 50 9.45 -12.12 18.64
CA VAL A 50 9.57 -12.16 17.17
C VAL A 50 10.90 -11.56 16.73
N ALA A 51 11.33 -10.43 17.28
CA ALA A 51 12.65 -9.85 16.98
C ALA A 51 13.79 -10.87 17.25
N CYS A 52 13.76 -11.56 18.39
CA CYS A 52 14.70 -12.64 18.72
C CYS A 52 14.64 -13.81 17.74
N THR A 53 13.45 -14.24 17.31
CA THR A 53 13.33 -15.33 16.31
C THR A 53 13.90 -14.97 14.95
N THR A 54 13.95 -13.68 14.61
CA THR A 54 14.56 -13.21 13.36
C THR A 54 16.08 -13.06 13.44
N ARG A 55 16.68 -13.07 14.63
CA ARG A 55 18.14 -13.04 14.82
C ARG A 55 18.75 -14.41 14.54
N THR A 56 19.89 -14.40 13.86
CA THR A 56 20.73 -15.59 13.62
C THR A 56 21.70 -15.83 14.77
N THR A 57 22.26 -14.76 15.34
CA THR A 57 23.25 -14.79 16.43
C THR A 57 22.92 -13.73 17.49
N TRP A 58 23.44 -13.92 18.70
CA TRP A 58 23.32 -12.96 19.81
C TRP A 58 24.37 -11.85 19.78
N GLY A 59 25.43 -12.02 18.97
CA GLY A 59 26.51 -11.05 18.84
C GLY A 59 26.03 -9.72 18.28
N ALA A 60 26.76 -8.65 18.60
CA ALA A 60 26.54 -7.35 17.98
C ALA A 60 26.69 -7.49 16.46
N GLU A 61 25.62 -7.19 15.73
CA GLU A 61 25.69 -7.09 14.27
C GLU A 61 26.56 -5.85 13.99
N PRO A 62 27.72 -5.99 13.32
CA PRO A 62 28.60 -4.86 13.08
C PRO A 62 27.80 -3.75 12.39
N ALA A 63 27.97 -2.52 12.85
CA ALA A 63 27.33 -1.36 12.22
C ALA A 63 27.84 -1.27 10.78
N ALA A 64 27.00 -1.66 9.82
CA ALA A 64 27.32 -1.52 8.41
C ALA A 64 27.48 -0.01 8.13
N VAL A 65 28.67 0.37 7.63
CA VAL A 65 29.05 1.76 7.31
C VAL A 65 28.07 2.41 6.33
N GLU A 66 27.36 1.60 5.55
CA GLU A 66 26.12 2.00 4.90
C GLU A 66 25.31 0.72 4.68
N PRO A 67 24.08 0.61 5.21
CA PRO A 67 23.32 -0.62 5.03
C PRO A 67 22.94 -0.73 3.56
N ASP A 68 23.62 -1.65 2.87
CA ASP A 68 23.27 -2.15 1.54
C ASP A 68 21.74 -2.25 1.40
N ALA A 69 21.20 -1.80 0.26
CA ALA A 69 19.76 -1.78 -0.01
C ALA A 69 19.11 -3.14 0.32
N ALA A 70 19.83 -4.24 0.07
CA ALA A 70 19.41 -5.59 0.43
C ALA A 70 19.19 -5.78 1.95
N VAL A 71 20.04 -5.22 2.80
CA VAL A 71 19.92 -5.29 4.27
C VAL A 71 18.73 -4.46 4.75
N ARG A 72 18.53 -3.25 4.20
CA ARG A 72 17.35 -2.41 4.50
C ARG A 72 16.04 -3.10 4.13
N ILE A 73 15.99 -3.75 2.96
CA ILE A 73 14.83 -4.53 2.52
C ILE A 73 14.56 -5.70 3.49
N ARG A 74 15.59 -6.45 3.89
CA ARG A 74 15.43 -7.54 4.87
C ARG A 74 14.93 -7.04 6.23
N ARG A 75 15.46 -5.92 6.73
CA ARG A 75 15.02 -5.31 8.00
C ARG A 75 13.55 -4.87 7.92
N SER A 76 13.16 -4.14 6.87
CA SER A 76 11.76 -3.71 6.69
C SER A 76 10.78 -4.88 6.60
N ARG A 77 11.15 -5.98 5.93
CA ARG A 77 10.35 -7.20 5.86
C ARG A 77 10.18 -7.86 7.23
N ARG A 78 11.27 -7.94 8.01
CA ARG A 78 11.20 -8.45 9.38
C ARG A 78 10.28 -7.59 10.24
N THR A 79 10.42 -6.27 10.17
CA THR A 79 9.55 -5.34 10.90
C THR A 79 8.08 -5.50 10.47
N ALA A 80 7.81 -5.64 9.17
CA ALA A 80 6.45 -5.88 8.67
C ALA A 80 5.89 -7.21 9.16
N LEU A 81 6.67 -8.30 9.16
CA LEU A 81 6.25 -9.59 9.73
C LEU A 81 5.93 -9.49 11.22
N VAL A 82 6.82 -8.88 12.01
CA VAL A 82 6.64 -8.68 13.46
C VAL A 82 5.38 -7.87 13.73
N THR A 83 5.27 -6.72 13.08
CA THR A 83 4.13 -5.80 13.25
C THR A 83 2.83 -6.50 12.83
N GLY A 84 2.84 -7.23 11.72
CA GLY A 84 1.68 -7.99 11.25
C GLY A 84 1.21 -9.04 12.26
N PHE A 85 2.14 -9.79 12.86
CA PHE A 85 1.80 -10.74 13.92
C PHE A 85 1.24 -10.07 15.18
N VAL A 86 1.88 -9.00 15.66
CA VAL A 86 1.42 -8.24 16.83
C VAL A 86 0.01 -7.71 16.62
N VAL A 87 -0.27 -7.16 15.44
CA VAL A 87 -1.60 -6.66 15.09
C VAL A 87 -2.65 -7.78 15.07
N ILE A 88 -2.35 -8.96 14.48
CA ILE A 88 -3.29 -10.09 14.50
C ILE A 88 -3.58 -10.57 15.93
N VAL A 89 -2.55 -10.75 16.75
CA VAL A 89 -2.72 -11.23 18.14
C VAL A 89 -3.53 -10.24 18.95
N SER A 90 -3.26 -8.94 18.81
CA SER A 90 -4.04 -7.86 19.46
C SER A 90 -5.50 -7.85 19.00
N SER A 91 -5.73 -8.09 17.71
CA SER A 91 -7.08 -8.14 17.13
C SER A 91 -7.85 -9.37 17.61
N LEU A 92 -7.21 -10.54 17.71
CA LEU A 92 -7.81 -11.74 18.26
C LEU A 92 -8.19 -11.58 19.74
N GLY A 93 -7.35 -10.89 20.53
CA GLY A 93 -7.70 -10.53 21.92
C GLY A 93 -8.87 -9.54 22.00
N SER A 94 -8.99 -8.63 21.04
CA SER A 94 -10.15 -7.75 20.92
C SER A 94 -11.42 -8.52 20.52
N LEU A 95 -11.30 -9.54 19.67
CA LEU A 95 -12.40 -10.43 19.27
C LEU A 95 -12.96 -11.21 20.45
N THR A 96 -12.10 -11.76 21.32
CA THR A 96 -12.55 -12.48 22.51
C THR A 96 -13.26 -11.56 23.49
N MET A 97 -12.79 -10.31 23.65
CA MET A 97 -13.52 -9.32 24.45
C MET A 97 -14.90 -9.00 23.89
N VAL A 98 -15.04 -8.85 22.56
CA VAL A 98 -16.35 -8.70 21.91
C VAL A 98 -17.24 -9.88 22.21
N ALA A 99 -16.74 -11.11 22.03
CA ALA A 99 -17.52 -12.32 22.25
C ALA A 99 -18.03 -12.40 23.70
N VAL A 100 -17.18 -12.12 24.69
CA VAL A 100 -17.56 -12.07 26.11
C VAL A 100 -18.61 -10.98 26.35
N ALA A 101 -18.38 -9.76 25.85
CA ALA A 101 -19.32 -8.66 26.00
C ALA A 101 -20.69 -8.99 25.39
N THR A 102 -20.72 -9.65 24.23
CA THR A 102 -21.98 -10.06 23.58
C THR A 102 -22.75 -11.12 24.37
N VAL A 103 -22.05 -12.05 25.03
CA VAL A 103 -22.68 -13.09 25.86
C VAL A 103 -23.22 -12.50 27.17
N VAL A 104 -22.51 -11.54 27.77
CA VAL A 104 -22.86 -10.98 29.09
C VAL A 104 -23.88 -9.84 29.02
N GLY A 105 -23.82 -8.99 27.99
CA GLY A 105 -24.60 -7.74 27.94
C GLY A 105 -25.34 -7.47 26.63
N GLY A 106 -25.32 -8.40 25.67
CA GLY A 106 -25.90 -8.21 24.35
C GLY A 106 -25.06 -7.33 23.42
N LEU A 107 -25.52 -7.15 22.18
CA LEU A 107 -24.85 -6.34 21.15
C LEU A 107 -25.07 -4.84 21.40
N GLY A 108 -24.27 -4.28 22.31
CA GLY A 108 -24.19 -2.83 22.50
C GLY A 108 -23.41 -2.13 21.37
N PRO A 109 -23.53 -0.79 21.24
CA PRO A 109 -22.77 0.01 20.27
C PRO A 109 -21.24 -0.11 20.44
N ALA A 110 -20.77 -0.39 21.66
CA ALA A 110 -19.37 -0.67 21.98
C ALA A 110 -18.88 -1.99 21.34
N SER A 111 -19.72 -3.02 21.32
CA SER A 111 -19.44 -4.32 20.72
C SER A 111 -19.24 -4.21 19.22
N VAL A 112 -20.06 -3.39 18.55
CA VAL A 112 -19.97 -3.16 17.10
C VAL A 112 -18.65 -2.48 16.71
N SER A 113 -18.23 -1.41 17.43
CA SER A 113 -16.95 -0.75 17.12
C SER A 113 -15.76 -1.67 17.33
N LEU A 114 -15.75 -2.45 18.42
CA LEU A 114 -14.68 -3.39 18.70
C LEU A 114 -14.62 -4.50 17.65
N THR A 115 -15.76 -4.91 17.10
CA THR A 115 -15.82 -5.89 16.00
C THR A 115 -15.19 -5.32 14.73
N ILE A 116 -15.51 -4.08 14.38
CA ILE A 116 -14.95 -3.40 13.19
C ILE A 116 -13.44 -3.19 13.35
N VAL A 117 -12.99 -2.69 14.51
CA VAL A 117 -11.57 -2.50 14.82
C VAL A 117 -10.81 -3.82 14.76
N THR A 118 -11.39 -4.89 15.32
CA THR A 118 -10.86 -6.25 15.25
C THR A 118 -10.72 -6.73 13.81
N ALA A 119 -11.76 -6.58 12.99
CA ALA A 119 -11.73 -7.01 11.59
C ALA A 119 -10.67 -6.23 10.78
N ALA A 120 -10.61 -4.91 10.96
CA ALA A 120 -9.61 -4.05 10.31
C ALA A 120 -8.19 -4.42 10.74
N GLY A 121 -7.99 -4.71 12.03
CA GLY A 121 -6.72 -5.18 12.56
C GLY A 121 -6.29 -6.52 11.96
N ILE A 122 -7.19 -7.52 11.90
CA ILE A 122 -6.89 -8.82 11.25
C ILE A 122 -6.49 -8.62 9.78
N ILE A 123 -7.25 -7.83 9.02
CA ILE A 123 -6.96 -7.55 7.60
C ILE A 123 -5.58 -6.89 7.46
N THR A 124 -5.30 -5.88 8.29
CA THR A 124 -4.01 -5.16 8.29
C THR A 124 -2.86 -6.10 8.63
N GLY A 125 -3.02 -6.94 9.66
CA GLY A 125 -2.02 -7.89 10.10
C GLY A 125 -1.73 -8.98 9.05
N VAL A 126 -2.76 -9.55 8.42
CA VAL A 126 -2.61 -10.52 7.31
C VAL A 126 -1.88 -9.88 6.13
N THR A 127 -2.20 -8.63 5.82
CA THR A 127 -1.57 -7.90 4.72
C THR A 127 -0.08 -7.66 4.97
N LEU A 128 0.28 -7.24 6.19
CA LEU A 128 1.67 -7.08 6.62
C LEU A 128 2.44 -8.41 6.60
N ILE A 129 1.82 -9.51 7.03
CA ILE A 129 2.43 -10.85 6.97
C ILE A 129 2.64 -11.30 5.53
N ARG A 130 1.62 -11.16 4.66
CA ARG A 130 1.73 -11.50 3.24
C ARG A 130 2.85 -10.71 2.57
N PHE A 131 2.97 -9.42 2.88
CA PHE A 131 4.07 -8.62 2.38
C PHE A 131 5.42 -9.15 2.88
N GLY A 132 5.57 -9.37 4.19
CA GLY A 132 6.82 -9.82 4.76
C GLY A 132 7.25 -11.19 4.27
N ARG A 133 6.29 -12.04 3.88
CA ARG A 133 6.51 -13.35 3.24
C ARG A 133 6.72 -13.28 1.73
N SER A 134 6.34 -12.20 1.06
CA SER A 134 6.56 -12.06 -0.37
C SER A 134 8.06 -12.10 -0.63
N ARG A 135 8.53 -13.23 -1.16
CA ARG A 135 9.89 -13.34 -1.67
C ARG A 135 9.95 -12.41 -2.88
N SER A 136 10.89 -11.47 -2.88
CA SER A 136 11.47 -11.06 -4.16
C SER A 136 12.01 -12.36 -4.72
N LEU A 137 11.39 -12.89 -5.77
CA LEU A 137 12.04 -13.95 -6.52
C LEU A 137 13.39 -13.36 -6.93
N PRO A 138 14.52 -14.00 -6.58
CA PRO A 138 15.85 -13.50 -6.96
C PRO A 138 16.06 -13.51 -8.48
N ASP A 139 15.15 -14.11 -9.24
CA ASP A 139 15.31 -14.32 -10.66
C ASP A 139 14.14 -13.81 -11.47
N GLY A 140 14.51 -13.22 -12.60
CA GLY A 140 13.71 -13.20 -13.80
C GLY A 140 12.86 -11.95 -13.91
N ASP A 141 13.01 -11.32 -15.07
CA ASP A 141 11.96 -10.66 -15.82
C ASP A 141 10.74 -11.60 -15.96
N THR A 142 10.12 -11.92 -14.82
CA THR A 142 9.06 -12.91 -14.73
C THR A 142 7.92 -12.36 -15.56
N GLU A 143 7.49 -13.14 -16.55
CA GLU A 143 6.40 -12.81 -17.45
C GLU A 143 5.23 -12.20 -16.67
N PRO A 144 4.52 -11.21 -17.26
CA PRO A 144 3.40 -10.55 -16.61
C PRO A 144 2.42 -11.58 -16.08
N ALA A 145 2.23 -11.60 -14.76
CA ALA A 145 1.47 -12.64 -14.06
C ALA A 145 -0.06 -12.61 -14.34
N LEU A 146 -0.53 -11.88 -15.35
CA LEU A 146 -1.94 -11.63 -15.59
C LEU A 146 -2.25 -11.71 -17.10
N GLY A 147 -2.61 -12.92 -17.52
CA GLY A 147 -3.31 -13.35 -18.75
C GLY A 147 -3.43 -12.38 -19.93
N ALA A 148 -2.95 -12.85 -21.08
CA ALA A 148 -3.08 -12.28 -22.43
C ALA A 148 -4.55 -12.23 -22.90
N ASP A 149 -5.34 -11.33 -22.35
CA ASP A 149 -6.76 -11.24 -22.72
C ASP A 149 -7.23 -9.82 -23.08
N SER A 150 -7.96 -9.80 -24.20
CA SER A 150 -8.69 -8.73 -24.89
C SER A 150 -7.90 -7.64 -25.64
N SER A 151 -7.38 -7.99 -26.83
CA SER A 151 -7.59 -7.07 -27.95
C SER A 151 -9.09 -7.09 -28.24
N ASP A 152 -9.75 -5.94 -28.10
CA ASP A 152 -11.12 -5.80 -28.59
C ASP A 152 -11.07 -5.78 -30.14
N ASP A 153 -12.07 -6.35 -30.82
CA ASP A 153 -12.13 -6.42 -32.30
C ASP A 153 -12.07 -5.03 -32.96
N SER A 154 -12.32 -3.98 -32.15
CA SER A 154 -12.20 -2.57 -32.48
C SER A 154 -10.77 -2.06 -32.68
N GLY A 155 -9.73 -2.84 -32.38
CA GLY A 155 -8.31 -2.46 -32.55
C GLY A 155 -7.67 -1.82 -31.31
N TRP A 156 -8.44 -1.63 -30.23
CA TRP A 156 -7.95 -1.14 -28.96
C TRP A 156 -7.21 -2.24 -28.18
N ARG A 157 -5.98 -1.94 -27.76
CA ARG A 157 -5.18 -2.79 -26.88
C ARG A 157 -5.02 -2.14 -25.51
N ARG A 158 -5.36 -2.88 -24.46
CA ARG A 158 -5.19 -2.41 -23.08
C ARG A 158 -3.72 -2.55 -22.67
N VAL A 159 -3.11 -1.45 -22.21
CA VAL A 159 -1.70 -1.46 -21.79
C VAL A 159 -1.54 -1.21 -20.28
N SER A 160 -2.44 -0.46 -19.66
CA SER A 160 -2.45 -0.29 -18.20
C SER A 160 -3.68 -0.94 -17.62
N ARG A 161 -3.48 -1.93 -16.74
CA ARG A 161 -4.56 -2.59 -16.00
C ARG A 161 -4.74 -1.98 -14.63
N ARG A 162 -6.01 -1.80 -14.27
CA ARG A 162 -6.41 -1.51 -12.91
C ARG A 162 -6.17 -2.75 -12.05
N ASP A 163 -5.33 -2.64 -11.03
CA ASP A 163 -5.22 -3.70 -10.04
C ASP A 163 -5.99 -3.33 -8.77
N PRO A 164 -7.15 -3.94 -8.54
CA PRO A 164 -7.95 -3.67 -7.36
C PRO A 164 -7.19 -4.00 -6.07
N VAL A 165 -6.27 -4.98 -6.08
CA VAL A 165 -5.50 -5.36 -4.89
C VAL A 165 -4.55 -4.24 -4.49
N THR A 166 -3.85 -3.67 -5.46
CA THR A 166 -2.92 -2.57 -5.20
C THR A 166 -3.68 -1.30 -4.81
N ILE A 167 -4.79 -0.98 -5.47
CA ILE A 167 -5.65 0.16 -5.10
C ILE A 167 -6.16 -0.03 -3.66
N ALA A 168 -6.68 -1.21 -3.34
CA ALA A 168 -7.13 -1.54 -1.99
C ALA A 168 -5.98 -1.43 -0.99
N LEU A 169 -4.80 -1.93 -1.31
CA LEU A 169 -3.64 -1.87 -0.42
C LEU A 169 -3.19 -0.43 -0.12
N TYR A 170 -3.17 0.45 -1.13
CA TYR A 170 -2.77 1.84 -0.96
C TYR A 170 -3.86 2.71 -0.32
N SER A 171 -5.13 2.43 -0.60
CA SER A 171 -6.27 3.19 -0.04
C SER A 171 -6.71 2.68 1.33
N ALA A 172 -6.44 1.42 1.67
CA ALA A 172 -6.92 0.78 2.90
C ALA A 172 -6.55 1.55 4.18
N PRO A 173 -5.31 2.02 4.41
CA PRO A 173 -4.99 2.75 5.64
C PRO A 173 -5.80 4.04 5.78
N VAL A 174 -5.99 4.77 4.68
CA VAL A 174 -6.79 6.00 4.64
C VAL A 174 -8.27 5.67 4.86
N LEU A 175 -8.80 4.65 4.18
CA LEU A 175 -10.19 4.22 4.34
C LEU A 175 -10.47 3.71 5.76
N VAL A 176 -9.54 2.98 6.37
CA VAL A 176 -9.64 2.50 7.77
C VAL A 176 -9.61 3.68 8.74
N LEU A 177 -8.70 4.63 8.55
CA LEU A 177 -8.64 5.83 9.38
C LEU A 177 -9.93 6.65 9.25
N VAL A 178 -10.42 6.86 8.03
CA VAL A 178 -11.65 7.58 7.75
C VAL A 178 -12.86 6.84 8.35
N ALA A 179 -12.95 5.52 8.19
CA ALA A 179 -13.99 4.71 8.83
C ALA A 179 -13.96 4.85 10.36
N TYR A 180 -12.77 4.80 10.95
CA TYR A 180 -12.59 4.95 12.39
C TYR A 180 -13.03 6.34 12.87
N LEU A 181 -12.61 7.41 12.19
CA LEU A 181 -13.02 8.78 12.51
C LEU A 181 -14.53 8.95 12.36
N LEU A 182 -15.13 8.40 11.30
CA LEU A 182 -16.58 8.42 11.09
C LEU A 182 -17.31 7.69 12.21
N LEU A 183 -16.82 6.53 12.64
CA LEU A 183 -17.37 5.79 13.78
C LEU A 183 -17.34 6.60 15.08
N GLN A 184 -16.31 7.42 15.30
CA GLN A 184 -16.26 8.32 16.46
C GLN A 184 -17.29 9.46 16.32
N VAL A 185 -17.42 10.04 15.12
CA VAL A 185 -18.40 11.10 14.84
C VAL A 185 -19.84 10.58 14.92
N VAL A 186 -20.10 9.34 14.54
CA VAL A 186 -21.42 8.66 14.66
C VAL A 186 -21.88 8.57 16.12
N ARG A 187 -20.94 8.45 17.06
CA ARG A 187 -21.28 8.27 18.49
C ARG A 187 -21.74 9.57 19.15
N LEU A 188 -21.18 10.70 18.75
CA LEU A 188 -21.51 12.02 19.30
C LEU A 188 -23.03 12.36 19.22
N PRO A 189 -23.72 12.23 18.08
CA PRO A 189 -25.15 12.49 18.01
C PRO A 189 -26.00 11.42 18.70
N GLY A 190 -25.51 10.19 18.85
CA GLY A 190 -26.20 9.15 19.64
C GLY A 190 -26.29 9.52 21.13
N GLU A 191 -25.22 10.09 21.67
CA GLU A 191 -25.18 10.62 23.05
C GLU A 191 -25.95 11.94 23.19
N LEU A 192 -25.88 12.83 22.19
CA LEU A 192 -26.59 14.12 22.22
C LEU A 192 -28.09 14.01 21.95
N ALA A 193 -28.55 13.03 21.15
CA ALA A 193 -29.95 12.86 20.76
C ALA A 193 -30.73 11.86 21.65
N GLY A 194 -30.17 11.44 22.78
CA GLY A 194 -30.83 10.56 23.74
C GLY A 194 -31.16 9.16 23.19
N GLY A 195 -30.28 8.57 22.37
CA GLY A 195 -30.41 7.18 21.94
C GLY A 195 -31.47 6.89 20.86
N ARG A 196 -31.97 7.92 20.13
CA ARG A 196 -32.92 7.68 19.03
C ARG A 196 -32.24 6.97 17.85
N ALA A 197 -32.83 5.85 17.41
CA ALA A 197 -32.36 5.02 16.29
C ALA A 197 -32.07 5.82 14.99
N VAL A 198 -32.75 6.95 14.80
CA VAL A 198 -32.54 7.87 13.68
C VAL A 198 -31.09 8.39 13.63
N GLY A 199 -30.48 8.72 14.77
CA GLY A 199 -29.10 9.20 14.82
C GLY A 199 -28.10 8.16 14.31
N PHE A 200 -28.28 6.90 14.72
CA PHE A 200 -27.45 5.79 14.25
C PHE A 200 -27.59 5.56 12.74
N VAL A 201 -28.82 5.58 12.22
CA VAL A 201 -29.09 5.38 10.78
C VAL A 201 -28.45 6.50 9.94
N VAL A 202 -28.63 7.77 10.33
CA VAL A 202 -28.04 8.92 9.62
C VAL A 202 -26.52 8.82 9.61
N SER A 203 -25.93 8.52 10.76
CA SER A 203 -24.47 8.44 10.87
C SER A 203 -23.88 7.23 10.15
N ALA A 204 -24.54 6.07 10.18
CA ALA A 204 -24.16 4.90 9.38
C ALA A 204 -24.25 5.19 7.87
N ALA A 205 -25.29 5.90 7.44
CA ALA A 205 -25.44 6.32 6.04
C ALA A 205 -24.33 7.29 5.60
N VAL A 206 -23.97 8.27 6.45
CA VAL A 206 -22.83 9.16 6.19
C VAL A 206 -21.52 8.38 6.12
N ALA A 207 -21.29 7.45 7.06
CA ALA A 207 -20.08 6.65 7.08
C ALA A 207 -19.94 5.79 5.81
N MET A 208 -21.03 5.15 5.39
CA MET A 208 -21.09 4.39 4.14
C MET A 208 -20.86 5.29 2.93
N GLY A 209 -21.49 6.48 2.89
CA GLY A 209 -21.32 7.45 1.81
C GLY A 209 -19.87 7.90 1.64
N VAL A 210 -19.15 8.16 2.75
CA VAL A 210 -17.73 8.51 2.70
C VAL A 210 -16.86 7.32 2.29
N LEU A 211 -17.16 6.10 2.72
CA LEU A 211 -16.44 4.90 2.29
C LEU A 211 -16.60 4.63 0.80
N VAL A 212 -17.85 4.66 0.30
CA VAL A 212 -18.16 4.50 -1.13
C VAL A 212 -17.54 5.64 -1.94
N GLY A 213 -17.66 6.89 -1.46
CA GLY A 213 -17.04 8.05 -2.10
C GLY A 213 -15.52 7.98 -2.13
N GLY A 214 -14.88 7.55 -1.04
CA GLY A 214 -13.44 7.35 -0.93
C GLY A 214 -12.94 6.22 -1.82
N ALA A 215 -13.66 5.11 -1.87
CA ALA A 215 -13.39 4.03 -2.81
C ALA A 215 -13.54 4.53 -4.25
N ALA A 216 -14.66 5.15 -4.62
CA ALA A 216 -14.88 5.71 -5.95
C ALA A 216 -13.78 6.72 -6.34
N TRP A 217 -13.34 7.57 -5.41
CA TRP A 217 -12.22 8.49 -5.58
C TRP A 217 -10.90 7.77 -5.83
N ALA A 218 -10.55 6.76 -5.02
CA ALA A 218 -9.32 5.98 -5.17
C ALA A 218 -9.31 5.22 -6.50
N PHE A 219 -10.44 4.62 -6.85
CA PHE A 219 -10.66 3.99 -8.14
C PHE A 219 -10.49 5.05 -9.26
N ARG A 220 -11.04 6.26 -9.12
CA ARG A 220 -10.81 7.39 -10.04
C ARG A 220 -9.40 7.99 -10.00
N ARG A 221 -8.42 7.45 -9.29
CA ARG A 221 -7.01 7.89 -9.44
C ARG A 221 -6.18 6.98 -10.35
N TYR A 222 -6.66 5.77 -10.62
CA TYR A 222 -5.94 4.77 -11.42
C TYR A 222 -6.81 4.32 -12.61
N PRO A 223 -6.89 5.13 -13.68
CA PRO A 223 -7.63 4.77 -14.89
C PRO A 223 -6.92 3.65 -15.65
N GLU A 224 -7.70 2.87 -16.41
CA GLU A 224 -7.16 1.98 -17.42
C GLU A 224 -6.74 2.78 -18.64
N VAL A 225 -5.64 2.35 -19.28
CA VAL A 225 -5.11 3.00 -20.48
C VAL A 225 -5.20 2.02 -21.64
N TRP A 226 -5.89 2.46 -22.68
CA TRP A 226 -6.09 1.73 -23.93
C TRP A 226 -5.35 2.48 -25.05
N VAL A 227 -4.77 1.75 -25.98
CA VAL A 227 -4.01 2.30 -27.10
C VAL A 227 -4.54 1.68 -28.39
N ASP A 228 -4.89 2.52 -29.36
CA ASP A 228 -5.21 2.13 -30.72
C ASP A 228 -4.02 2.48 -31.63
N GLU A 229 -3.39 1.45 -32.16
CA GLU A 229 -2.23 1.59 -33.03
C GLU A 229 -2.56 2.15 -34.41
N ARG A 230 -3.74 1.83 -34.95
CA ARG A 230 -4.13 2.24 -36.31
C ARG A 230 -4.50 3.71 -36.37
N ARG A 231 -5.14 4.22 -35.32
CA ARG A 231 -5.58 5.62 -35.24
C ARG A 231 -4.59 6.53 -34.53
N SER A 232 -3.53 5.97 -33.95
CA SER A 232 -2.58 6.70 -33.11
C SER A 232 -3.26 7.45 -31.96
N LEU A 233 -4.19 6.75 -31.29
CA LEU A 233 -4.97 7.28 -30.17
C LEU A 233 -4.67 6.52 -28.87
N ILE A 234 -4.79 7.23 -27.76
CA ILE A 234 -4.79 6.70 -26.40
C ILE A 234 -6.12 7.06 -25.78
N ARG A 235 -6.81 6.07 -25.22
CA ARG A 235 -8.05 6.28 -24.49
C ARG A 235 -7.83 6.08 -23.00
N ILE A 236 -8.27 7.06 -22.24
CA ILE A 236 -8.24 7.08 -20.77
C ILE A 236 -9.64 7.43 -20.31
N ARG A 237 -10.38 6.43 -19.82
CA ARG A 237 -11.81 6.58 -19.54
C ARG A 237 -12.57 6.98 -20.81
N ASP A 238 -13.12 8.19 -20.81
CA ASP A 238 -13.96 8.77 -21.86
C ASP A 238 -13.14 9.75 -22.73
N ASP A 239 -11.87 10.00 -22.40
CA ASP A 239 -11.00 10.90 -23.14
C ASP A 239 -10.15 10.14 -24.17
N GLU A 240 -10.12 10.64 -25.40
CA GLU A 240 -9.20 10.20 -26.46
C GLU A 240 -8.11 11.26 -26.69
N ILE A 241 -6.87 10.81 -26.79
CA ILE A 241 -5.66 11.64 -26.89
C ILE A 241 -4.83 11.15 -28.08
N VAL A 242 -4.43 12.04 -28.97
CA VAL A 242 -3.53 11.72 -30.08
C VAL A 242 -2.11 11.57 -29.57
N TRP A 243 -1.34 10.59 -30.07
CA TRP A 243 0.02 10.34 -29.61
C TRP A 243 0.94 11.57 -29.72
N ALA A 244 0.79 12.34 -30.79
CA ALA A 244 1.57 13.55 -31.06
C ALA A 244 1.32 14.68 -30.05
N ASP A 245 0.15 14.70 -29.40
CA ASP A 245 -0.24 15.72 -28.42
C ASP A 245 0.42 15.53 -27.05
N LEU A 246 1.13 14.40 -26.85
CA LEU A 246 1.91 14.16 -25.65
C LEU A 246 3.20 14.99 -25.70
N VAL A 247 3.33 15.95 -24.79
CA VAL A 247 4.42 16.95 -24.79
C VAL A 247 5.39 16.75 -23.63
N SER A 248 5.00 16.05 -22.57
CA SER A 248 5.89 15.81 -21.43
C SER A 248 5.78 14.40 -20.86
N ALA A 249 6.87 13.95 -20.26
CA ALA A 249 6.94 12.70 -19.53
C ALA A 249 7.54 12.92 -18.14
N GLN A 250 6.89 12.34 -17.12
CA GLN A 250 7.32 12.40 -15.74
C GLN A 250 7.51 11.00 -15.18
N VAL A 251 8.62 10.77 -14.50
CA VAL A 251 8.87 9.54 -13.76
C VAL A 251 8.57 9.78 -12.29
N SER A 252 7.79 8.89 -11.72
CA SER A 252 7.59 8.86 -10.27
C SER A 252 7.82 7.46 -9.75
N ALA A 253 8.49 7.37 -8.61
CA ALA A 253 8.64 6.13 -7.88
C ALA A 253 7.99 6.25 -6.51
N MET A 254 7.17 5.26 -6.18
CA MET A 254 6.49 5.21 -4.91
C MET A 254 6.88 3.94 -4.16
N ARG A 255 7.36 4.11 -2.94
CA ARG A 255 7.56 3.02 -1.98
C ARG A 255 6.38 3.06 -1.02
N VAL A 256 5.76 1.90 -0.77
CA VAL A 256 4.63 1.82 0.18
C VAL A 256 5.13 2.11 1.61
N TRP A 257 6.36 1.69 1.89
CA TRP A 257 7.06 1.95 3.14
C TRP A 257 8.58 1.85 2.95
N PRO A 258 9.38 2.35 3.91
CA PRO A 258 10.83 2.24 3.87
C PRO A 258 11.29 0.80 3.66
N GLY A 259 12.15 0.57 2.67
CA GLY A 259 12.66 -0.77 2.33
C GLY A 259 11.70 -1.67 1.53
N SER A 260 10.50 -1.21 1.16
CA SER A 260 9.70 -1.90 0.15
C SER A 260 10.26 -1.70 -1.26
N PRO A 261 10.09 -2.68 -2.17
CA PRO A 261 10.37 -2.46 -3.58
C PRO A 261 9.50 -1.32 -4.11
N ARG A 262 10.11 -0.40 -4.87
CA ARG A 262 9.41 0.75 -5.43
C ARG A 262 8.51 0.33 -6.59
N THR A 263 7.40 1.03 -6.74
CA THR A 263 6.56 0.99 -7.95
C THR A 263 6.94 2.20 -8.79
N VAL A 264 7.28 1.99 -10.06
CA VAL A 264 7.70 3.04 -11.00
C VAL A 264 6.55 3.31 -11.97
N PHE A 265 6.17 4.57 -12.06
CA PHE A 265 5.16 5.08 -12.98
C PHE A 265 5.82 6.07 -13.93
N LEU A 266 5.50 5.92 -15.22
CA LEU A 266 5.75 6.93 -16.25
C LEU A 266 4.42 7.63 -16.52
N THR A 267 4.34 8.93 -16.25
CA THR A 267 3.14 9.72 -16.55
C THR A 267 3.42 10.56 -17.77
N LEU A 268 2.71 10.29 -18.87
CA LEU A 268 2.75 11.14 -20.05
C LEU A 268 1.70 12.23 -19.90
N ALA A 269 1.97 13.44 -20.38
CA ALA A 269 1.00 14.53 -20.31
C ALA A 269 0.98 15.37 -21.59
N THR A 270 -0.22 15.86 -21.90
CA THR A 270 -0.52 16.77 -23.00
C THR A 270 -0.35 18.22 -22.58
N SER A 271 -0.33 19.15 -23.55
CA SER A 271 -0.24 20.60 -23.31
C SER A 271 -1.43 21.16 -22.51
N ASP A 272 -2.61 20.56 -22.65
CA ASP A 272 -3.83 20.91 -21.89
C ASP A 272 -3.89 20.26 -20.49
N GLY A 273 -2.86 19.52 -20.10
CA GLY A 273 -2.72 18.97 -18.75
C GLY A 273 -3.40 17.62 -18.51
N ARG A 274 -3.97 16.96 -19.54
CA ARG A 274 -4.43 15.57 -19.44
C ARG A 274 -3.23 14.65 -19.19
N ARG A 275 -3.43 13.62 -18.34
CA ARG A 275 -2.35 12.74 -17.85
C ARG A 275 -2.63 11.28 -18.14
N VAL A 276 -1.63 10.60 -18.65
CA VAL A 276 -1.60 9.17 -18.99
C VAL A 276 -0.67 8.44 -18.03
N PRO A 277 -1.18 7.92 -16.89
CA PRO A 277 -0.35 7.17 -15.96
C PRO A 277 -0.09 5.76 -16.48
N LEU A 278 1.17 5.45 -16.76
CA LEU A 278 1.64 4.16 -17.23
C LEU A 278 2.50 3.49 -16.14
N PRO A 279 1.99 2.46 -15.46
CA PRO A 279 2.79 1.68 -14.53
C PRO A 279 3.79 0.82 -15.32
N VAL A 280 5.08 1.16 -15.28
CA VAL A 280 6.12 0.41 -16.00
C VAL A 280 6.64 -0.76 -15.17
N ARG A 281 6.74 -0.57 -13.85
CA ARG A 281 7.16 -1.62 -12.92
C ARG A 281 6.39 -1.53 -11.62
N ARG A 282 5.90 -2.66 -11.13
CA ARG A 282 5.27 -2.76 -9.82
C ARG A 282 6.10 -3.64 -8.91
N ARG A 283 6.68 -3.02 -7.88
CA ARG A 283 7.61 -3.69 -6.98
C ARG A 283 8.73 -4.33 -7.82
N ASP A 284 8.90 -5.64 -7.73
CA ASP A 284 9.90 -6.36 -8.50
C ASP A 284 9.37 -6.92 -9.82
N ARG A 285 8.09 -6.70 -10.18
CA ARG A 285 7.45 -7.28 -11.37
C ARG A 285 7.22 -6.26 -12.47
N LEU A 286 7.40 -6.69 -13.71
CA LEU A 286 6.96 -5.96 -14.90
C LEU A 286 5.42 -5.99 -14.96
N VAL A 287 4.83 -4.87 -15.33
CA VAL A 287 3.36 -4.73 -15.41
C VAL A 287 2.85 -5.02 -16.82
N MET A 288 3.65 -4.67 -17.83
CA MET A 288 3.31 -4.80 -19.24
C MET A 288 3.97 -6.02 -19.87
N THR A 289 3.28 -6.67 -20.81
CA THR A 289 3.85 -7.69 -21.69
C THR A 289 4.92 -7.11 -22.62
N PRO A 290 5.80 -7.92 -23.22
CA PRO A 290 6.73 -7.46 -24.26
C PRO A 290 6.01 -6.66 -25.36
N ASP A 291 4.90 -7.18 -25.88
CA ASP A 291 4.11 -6.55 -26.94
C ASP A 291 3.47 -5.21 -26.49
N GLU A 292 2.95 -5.16 -25.27
CA GLU A 292 2.41 -3.93 -24.67
C GLU A 292 3.50 -2.88 -24.48
N ARG A 293 4.71 -3.28 -24.06
CA ARG A 293 5.86 -2.38 -23.94
C ARG A 293 6.30 -1.84 -25.30
N GLU A 294 6.34 -2.70 -26.32
CA GLU A 294 6.70 -2.28 -27.67
C GLU A 294 5.69 -1.28 -28.23
N LEU A 295 4.39 -1.54 -28.02
CA LEU A 295 3.33 -0.62 -28.41
C LEU A 295 3.47 0.75 -27.72
N VAL A 296 3.72 0.76 -26.41
CA VAL A 296 3.93 2.03 -25.68
C VAL A 296 5.24 2.71 -26.07
N ALA A 297 6.29 1.96 -26.38
CA ALA A 297 7.52 2.53 -26.91
C ALA A 297 7.25 3.25 -28.24
N ARG A 298 6.41 2.67 -29.13
CA ARG A 298 5.96 3.34 -30.36
C ARG A 298 5.18 4.63 -30.08
N VAL A 299 4.27 4.61 -29.10
CA VAL A 299 3.56 5.81 -28.64
C VAL A 299 4.54 6.91 -28.21
N VAL A 300 5.52 6.57 -27.37
CA VAL A 300 6.53 7.53 -26.90
C VAL A 300 7.39 8.04 -28.05
N HIS A 301 7.81 7.18 -28.99
CA HIS A 301 8.58 7.63 -30.14
C HIS A 301 7.79 8.58 -31.07
N ALA A 302 6.49 8.35 -31.24
CA ALA A 302 5.61 9.19 -32.05
C ALA A 302 5.17 10.51 -31.37
N SER A 303 5.50 10.68 -30.09
CA SER A 303 5.12 11.85 -29.31
C SER A 303 6.09 13.03 -29.47
N SER A 304 5.62 14.21 -29.04
CA SER A 304 6.37 15.46 -28.97
C SER A 304 7.01 15.69 -27.59
N ILE A 305 7.34 14.61 -26.87
CA ILE A 305 7.85 14.69 -25.49
C ILE A 305 9.20 15.40 -25.43
N GLU A 306 9.25 16.49 -24.68
CA GLU A 306 10.47 17.19 -24.30
C GLU A 306 10.51 17.44 -22.80
N VAL A 307 11.71 17.66 -22.26
CA VAL A 307 11.86 18.16 -20.89
C VAL A 307 11.39 19.61 -20.87
N PRO A 308 10.47 20.01 -19.97
CA PRO A 308 10.02 21.38 -19.90
C PRO A 308 11.16 22.35 -19.64
N ARG A 309 11.03 23.58 -20.17
CA ARG A 309 12.01 24.66 -19.99
C ARG A 309 11.37 25.77 -19.16
N ALA A 310 12.12 26.32 -18.23
CA ALA A 310 11.66 27.44 -17.42
C ALA A 310 11.78 28.74 -18.25
N PRO A 311 10.89 29.73 -18.07
CA PRO A 311 11.00 31.02 -18.75
C PRO A 311 12.36 31.70 -18.53
N GLU A 312 12.98 31.47 -17.37
CA GLU A 312 14.28 32.01 -16.98
C GLU A 312 15.47 31.22 -17.55
N ASP A 313 15.23 30.04 -18.14
CA ASP A 313 16.23 29.15 -18.76
C ASP A 313 15.75 28.65 -20.14
N PRO A 314 15.68 29.52 -21.16
CA PRO A 314 15.19 29.18 -22.49
C PRO A 314 16.08 28.17 -23.22
N GLU A 315 17.37 28.16 -22.90
CA GLU A 315 18.36 27.21 -23.44
C GLU A 315 18.27 25.83 -22.79
N GLY A 316 17.52 25.72 -21.68
CA GLY A 316 17.26 24.47 -20.99
C GLY A 316 18.47 23.87 -20.27
N ARG A 317 19.51 24.68 -19.99
CA ARG A 317 20.75 24.22 -19.33
C ARG A 317 20.49 23.65 -17.94
N PHE A 318 19.47 24.16 -17.26
CA PHE A 318 19.04 23.78 -15.92
C PHE A 318 17.68 23.06 -15.93
N SER A 319 17.16 22.67 -17.09
CA SER A 319 15.84 22.01 -17.18
C SER A 319 15.76 20.74 -16.33
N ARG A 320 16.84 19.95 -16.24
CA ARG A 320 16.90 18.78 -15.35
C ARG A 320 16.92 19.13 -13.86
N TYR A 321 17.39 20.31 -13.49
CA TYR A 321 17.37 20.78 -12.10
C TYR A 321 16.00 21.36 -11.74
N ASN A 322 15.41 22.14 -12.64
CA ASN A 322 14.11 22.78 -12.45
C ASN A 322 12.96 21.77 -12.54
N PHE A 323 13.11 20.72 -13.36
CA PHE A 323 12.12 19.68 -13.61
C PHE A 323 12.72 18.30 -13.33
N PRO A 324 13.08 17.99 -12.07
CA PRO A 324 13.91 16.83 -11.73
C PRO A 324 13.25 15.48 -12.03
N THR A 325 11.92 15.43 -12.07
CA THR A 325 11.14 14.22 -12.37
C THR A 325 10.82 14.07 -13.85
N HIS A 326 11.12 15.06 -14.69
CA HIS A 326 10.81 15.01 -16.12
C HIS A 326 11.92 14.32 -16.88
N VAL A 327 11.52 13.54 -17.88
CA VAL A 327 12.45 12.79 -18.73
C VAL A 327 12.17 13.12 -20.19
N GLY A 328 13.24 13.09 -21.00
CA GLY A 328 13.12 13.22 -22.45
C GLY A 328 12.48 11.99 -23.08
N ARG A 329 12.14 12.10 -24.35
CA ARG A 329 11.51 11.01 -25.12
C ARG A 329 12.36 9.74 -25.14
N GLU A 330 13.67 9.86 -25.33
CA GLU A 330 14.59 8.72 -25.38
C GLU A 330 14.72 8.03 -24.01
N ASP A 331 14.75 8.81 -22.94
CA ASP A 331 14.76 8.30 -21.56
C ASP A 331 13.44 7.59 -21.22
N ALA A 332 12.30 8.16 -21.63
CA ALA A 332 10.99 7.53 -21.48
C ALA A 332 10.91 6.21 -22.25
N ALA A 333 11.37 6.16 -23.51
CA ALA A 333 11.39 4.94 -24.31
C ALA A 333 12.29 3.86 -23.68
N ARG A 334 13.46 4.24 -23.17
CA ARG A 334 14.36 3.34 -22.42
C ARG A 334 13.71 2.78 -21.17
N LEU A 335 13.00 3.62 -20.41
CA LEU A 335 12.27 3.21 -19.20
C LEU A 335 11.17 2.20 -19.49
N ILE A 336 10.48 2.33 -20.62
CA ILE A 336 9.44 1.38 -21.03
C ILE A 336 10.08 0.05 -21.44
N ALA A 337 11.12 0.11 -22.28
CA ALA A 337 11.80 -1.08 -22.79
C ALA A 337 12.45 -1.89 -21.66
N LYS A 338 13.19 -1.22 -20.78
CA LYS A 338 13.90 -1.83 -19.65
C LYS A 338 13.63 -1.06 -18.36
N PRO A 339 12.48 -1.30 -17.70
CA PRO A 339 12.13 -0.61 -16.46
C PRO A 339 13.14 -0.97 -15.35
N PRO A 340 13.78 0.03 -14.73
CA PRO A 340 14.83 -0.20 -13.75
C PRO A 340 14.31 -0.99 -12.56
N ARG A 341 15.17 -1.85 -12.01
CA ARG A 341 14.88 -2.64 -10.81
C ARG A 341 14.76 -1.76 -9.56
N ALA A 342 14.39 -2.35 -8.44
CA ALA A 342 14.19 -1.61 -7.18
C ALA A 342 15.50 -1.09 -6.57
N ASP A 343 16.62 -1.68 -6.97
CA ASP A 343 18.00 -1.41 -6.57
C ASP A 343 18.80 -0.61 -7.62
N GLU A 344 18.26 -0.46 -8.84
CA GLU A 344 18.87 0.37 -9.89
C GLU A 344 18.47 1.83 -9.74
N ASP A 345 19.23 2.76 -10.30
CA ASP A 345 18.87 4.18 -10.28
C ASP A 345 17.79 4.51 -11.31
N LEU A 346 17.01 5.54 -11.03
CA LEU A 346 16.07 6.10 -12.02
C LEU A 346 16.81 7.18 -12.84
N PRO A 347 16.42 7.41 -14.09
CA PRO A 347 16.98 8.47 -14.92
C PRO A 347 16.41 9.86 -14.53
N ILE A 348 16.35 10.15 -13.23
CA ILE A 348 15.88 11.42 -12.65
C ILE A 348 16.83 11.83 -11.52
N ALA A 349 16.89 13.14 -11.22
CA ALA A 349 17.85 13.67 -10.25
C ALA A 349 17.58 13.22 -8.80
N TYR A 350 16.33 12.83 -8.48
CA TYR A 350 15.93 12.32 -7.17
C TYR A 350 14.96 11.15 -7.35
N GLY A 351 15.33 9.95 -6.87
CA GLY A 351 14.56 8.70 -7.05
C GLY A 351 14.47 7.81 -5.81
#